data_AF-A0A2V4A150-F1
#
_entry.id   AF-A0A2V4A150-F1
#
_cell.length_a   1.000
_cell.length_b   1.000
_cell.length_c   1.000
_cell.angle_alpha   90.00
_cell.angle_beta   90.00
_cell.angle_gamma   90.00
#
_symmetry.space_group_name_H-M   'P 1'
#
loop_
_entity.id
_entity.type
_entity.pdbx_description
1 polymer ?
#
loop_
_entity_poly.entity_id
_entity_poly.type
_entity_poly.pdbx_seq_one_letter_code
_entity_poly.pdbx_strand_id
1 'polypeptide(L)'
;MRKLLLLIALLLSISHFTNAQQQVGVWNVKNGNIETNNSENDELGVQYWETIHAILPNDLLNKYVLSLRLFSDGKSKDMGGMNQLDETVEFWQIDLDTADMNIFTRDSIQILDYTHTLIHEFGHLLTLNTSQIELTDDRTENPDQGYLTTEGYAIKESYLNLFVEAFWKPNLLQEWDRINKKRNKKKLVDRLYDFYLDHAKEFVTDYAAENPEEDIAESWTFFVLSDKPLKSGGKYEKIKFFYQFPELVKYRAHIRENISFIPDFYVENFKQN
;
A
#
# COMPACT_ATOMS: atom_id res chain seq x y z
N MET A 1 -0.33 -4.21 30.56
CA MET A 1 -1.30 -4.61 29.52
C MET A 1 -0.54 -4.67 28.20
N ARG A 2 -0.26 -5.88 27.70
CA ARG A 2 0.49 -6.13 26.47
C ARG A 2 -0.43 -5.83 25.29
N LYS A 3 -0.16 -4.75 24.54
CA LYS A 3 -0.78 -4.51 23.24
C LYS A 3 -0.11 -5.42 22.22
N LEU A 4 -0.92 -6.11 21.42
CA LEU A 4 -0.51 -6.99 20.34
C LEU A 4 0.06 -6.10 19.21
N LEU A 5 1.36 -6.22 18.96
CA LEU A 5 2.06 -5.53 17.88
C LEU A 5 1.75 -6.28 16.57
N LEU A 6 1.04 -5.62 15.65
CA LEU A 6 0.97 -6.04 14.25
C LEU A 6 2.16 -5.42 13.54
N LEU A 7 3.21 -6.23 13.39
CA LEU A 7 4.43 -5.92 12.69
C LEU A 7 4.18 -6.21 11.21
N ILE A 8 3.97 -5.18 10.39
CA ILE A 8 3.99 -5.32 8.92
C ILE A 8 5.43 -5.04 8.52
N ALA A 9 6.23 -6.09 8.36
CA ALA A 9 7.58 -5.96 7.86
C ALA A 9 7.57 -6.37 6.39
N LEU A 10 7.45 -5.40 5.48
CA LEU A 10 7.71 -5.64 4.06
C LEU A 10 9.21 -5.96 3.92
N LEU A 11 9.54 -7.24 3.78
CA LEU A 11 10.90 -7.74 3.72
C LEU A 11 11.46 -7.58 2.30
N LEU A 12 11.92 -6.38 1.96
CA LEU A 12 12.91 -6.22 0.89
C LEU A 12 14.31 -6.59 1.43
N SER A 13 14.64 -7.89 1.35
CA SER A 13 16.02 -8.36 1.16
C SER A 13 16.14 -9.85 0.89
N ILE A 14 16.81 -10.17 -0.22
CA ILE A 14 17.41 -11.46 -0.52
C ILE A 14 18.39 -11.86 0.61
N SER A 15 18.04 -12.90 1.39
CA SER A 15 18.87 -14.08 1.70
C SER A 15 18.47 -14.77 3.03
N HIS A 16 17.89 -15.97 2.86
CA HIS A 16 17.97 -17.19 3.69
C HIS A 16 17.93 -17.09 5.22
N PHE A 17 16.71 -17.14 5.78
CA PHE A 17 16.17 -18.20 6.64
C PHE A 17 14.73 -17.80 7.02
N THR A 18 13.80 -17.99 6.08
CA THR A 18 12.36 -17.85 6.30
C THR A 18 11.73 -19.23 6.20
N ASN A 19 10.65 -19.50 6.95
CA ASN A 19 9.77 -20.61 6.56
C ASN A 19 9.41 -20.35 5.10
N ALA A 20 9.76 -21.28 4.21
CA ALA A 20 9.60 -21.06 2.78
C ALA A 20 8.13 -20.73 2.50
N GLN A 21 7.86 -19.57 1.89
CA GLN A 21 6.54 -19.23 1.38
C GLN A 21 6.09 -20.40 0.50
N GLN A 22 4.99 -21.03 0.88
CA GLN A 22 4.40 -22.10 0.10
C GLN A 22 3.61 -21.44 -1.03
N GLN A 23 4.15 -21.50 -2.25
CA GLN A 23 3.43 -21.03 -3.42
C GLN A 23 2.17 -21.89 -3.65
N VAL A 24 1.02 -21.22 -3.73
CA VAL A 24 -0.26 -21.83 -4.11
C VAL A 24 -0.39 -21.82 -5.63
N GLY A 25 -0.11 -20.69 -6.27
CA GLY A 25 -0.12 -20.58 -7.73
C GLY A 25 0.39 -19.22 -8.22
N VAL A 26 0.72 -19.16 -9.51
CA VAL A 26 1.08 -17.93 -10.22
C VAL A 26 0.40 -17.97 -11.58
N TRP A 27 -0.28 -16.88 -11.93
CA TRP A 27 -1.01 -16.74 -13.18
C TRP A 27 -0.63 -15.43 -13.87
N ASN A 28 -0.40 -15.50 -15.18
CA ASN A 28 -0.28 -14.30 -15.98
C ASN A 28 -1.66 -13.65 -16.13
N VAL A 29 -1.70 -12.33 -16.18
CA VAL A 29 -2.90 -11.54 -16.44
C VAL A 29 -2.83 -11.01 -17.86
N LYS A 30 -3.90 -11.24 -18.62
CA LYS A 30 -4.02 -10.76 -20.00
C LYS A 30 -5.45 -10.33 -20.29
N ASN A 31 -5.61 -9.13 -20.84
CA ASN A 31 -6.91 -8.54 -21.13
C ASN A 31 -7.84 -8.55 -19.89
N GLY A 32 -7.29 -8.24 -18.71
CA GLY A 32 -8.02 -8.20 -17.44
C GLY A 32 -8.45 -9.55 -16.86
N ASN A 33 -7.94 -10.66 -17.39
CA ASN A 33 -8.25 -12.01 -16.90
C ASN A 33 -6.96 -12.78 -16.64
N ILE A 34 -6.95 -13.63 -15.62
CA ILE A 34 -5.85 -14.57 -15.43
C ILE A 34 -5.88 -15.70 -16.47
N GLU A 35 -4.72 -16.12 -16.95
CA GLU A 35 -4.55 -17.25 -17.86
C GLU A 35 -4.47 -18.56 -17.05
N THR A 36 -5.50 -19.40 -17.16
CA THR A 36 -5.58 -20.72 -16.51
C THR A 36 -4.97 -21.82 -17.38
N ASN A 37 -4.41 -22.88 -16.77
CA ASN A 37 -3.81 -24.01 -17.48
C ASN A 37 -4.34 -25.39 -17.04
N ASN A 38 -5.53 -25.42 -16.41
CA ASN A 38 -6.16 -26.57 -15.75
C ASN A 38 -5.35 -27.10 -14.55
N SER A 39 -4.68 -26.21 -13.82
CA SER A 39 -4.10 -26.53 -12.51
C SER A 39 -5.20 -26.71 -11.46
N GLU A 40 -4.92 -27.51 -10.42
CA GLU A 40 -5.85 -27.73 -9.30
C GLU A 40 -6.21 -26.44 -8.55
N ASN A 41 -5.35 -25.42 -8.63
CA ASN A 41 -5.54 -24.13 -7.96
C ASN A 41 -6.14 -23.05 -8.88
N ASP A 42 -6.45 -23.35 -10.15
CA ASP A 42 -6.97 -22.35 -11.09
C ASP A 42 -8.30 -21.74 -10.63
N GLU A 43 -9.20 -22.57 -10.10
CA GLU A 43 -10.48 -22.09 -9.56
C GLU A 43 -10.27 -21.09 -8.42
N LEU A 44 -9.31 -21.38 -7.53
CA LEU A 44 -8.94 -20.48 -6.43
C LEU A 44 -8.34 -19.18 -6.97
N GLY A 45 -7.41 -19.27 -7.93
CA GLY A 45 -6.83 -18.10 -8.60
C GLY A 45 -7.90 -17.20 -9.21
N VAL A 46 -8.88 -17.78 -9.91
CA VAL A 46 -10.00 -17.05 -10.52
C VAL A 46 -10.83 -16.34 -9.44
N GLN A 47 -11.17 -17.02 -8.34
CA GLN A 47 -11.96 -16.43 -7.26
C GLN A 47 -11.27 -15.23 -6.60
N TYR A 48 -9.95 -15.32 -6.37
CA TYR A 48 -9.17 -14.20 -5.86
C TYR A 48 -9.10 -13.05 -6.87
N TRP A 49 -8.83 -13.36 -8.14
CA TRP A 49 -8.76 -12.36 -9.20
C TRP A 49 -10.09 -11.61 -9.38
N GLU A 50 -11.21 -12.33 -9.42
CA GLU A 50 -12.55 -11.75 -9.51
C GLU A 50 -12.87 -10.89 -8.29
N THR A 51 -12.46 -11.30 -7.10
CA THR A 51 -12.63 -10.50 -5.87
C THR A 51 -11.84 -9.19 -5.96
N ILE A 52 -10.58 -9.24 -6.38
CA ILE A 52 -9.73 -8.06 -6.61
C ILE A 52 -10.38 -7.12 -7.64
N HIS A 53 -10.79 -7.67 -8.79
CA HIS A 53 -11.42 -6.94 -9.90
C HIS A 53 -12.80 -6.33 -9.56
N ALA A 54 -13.51 -6.93 -8.62
CA ALA A 54 -14.77 -6.40 -8.15
C ALA A 54 -14.54 -5.20 -7.21
N ILE A 55 -13.55 -5.28 -6.33
CA ILE A 55 -13.30 -4.27 -5.30
C ILE A 55 -12.54 -3.06 -5.87
N LEU A 56 -11.50 -3.29 -6.67
CA LEU A 56 -10.55 -2.25 -7.08
C LEU A 56 -10.83 -1.70 -8.49
N PRO A 57 -10.49 -0.43 -8.77
CA PRO A 57 -10.64 0.17 -10.10
C PRO A 57 -9.90 -0.59 -11.20
N ASN A 58 -10.67 -1.11 -12.15
CA ASN A 58 -10.19 -2.02 -13.19
C ASN A 58 -9.27 -1.38 -14.22
N ASP A 59 -9.34 -0.07 -14.44
CA ASP A 59 -8.55 0.58 -15.48
C ASP A 59 -7.05 0.62 -15.15
N LEU A 60 -6.68 0.83 -13.88
CA LEU A 60 -5.28 0.69 -13.44
C LEU A 60 -4.85 -0.77 -13.38
N LEU A 61 -5.68 -1.67 -12.84
CA LEU A 61 -5.37 -3.10 -12.79
C LEU A 61 -5.08 -3.66 -14.19
N ASN A 62 -5.99 -3.41 -15.14
CA ASN A 62 -5.85 -3.90 -16.51
C ASN A 62 -4.64 -3.33 -17.26
N LYS A 63 -4.17 -2.15 -16.85
CA LYS A 63 -3.07 -1.46 -17.51
C LYS A 63 -1.70 -1.91 -17.00
N TYR A 64 -1.59 -2.21 -15.70
CA TYR A 64 -0.29 -2.37 -15.04
C TYR A 64 -0.06 -3.75 -14.42
N VAL A 65 -1.13 -4.47 -14.06
CA VAL A 65 -1.01 -5.78 -13.41
C VAL A 65 -0.91 -6.88 -14.46
N LEU A 66 0.22 -7.58 -14.48
CA LEU A 66 0.50 -8.67 -15.43
C LEU A 66 0.59 -10.05 -14.78
N SER A 67 0.56 -10.12 -13.45
CA SER A 67 0.66 -11.39 -12.73
C SER A 67 -0.14 -11.35 -11.42
N LEU A 68 -0.74 -12.49 -11.08
CA LEU A 68 -1.27 -12.78 -9.77
C LEU A 68 -0.47 -13.95 -9.19
N ARG A 69 0.07 -13.78 -7.98
CA ARG A 69 0.70 -14.84 -7.20
C ARG A 69 -0.08 -15.04 -5.90
N LEU A 70 -0.55 -16.27 -5.68
CA LEU A 70 -1.08 -16.69 -4.40
C LEU A 70 -0.04 -17.54 -3.68
N PHE A 71 0.20 -17.23 -2.41
CA PHE A 71 1.10 -17.99 -1.55
C PHE A 71 0.51 -18.14 -0.15
N SER A 72 1.23 -18.84 0.72
CA SER A 72 1.06 -18.70 2.16
C SER A 72 2.34 -19.00 2.93
N ASP A 73 2.60 -18.27 4.01
CA ASP A 73 3.66 -18.59 4.97
C ASP A 73 3.15 -18.80 6.40
N GLY A 74 1.82 -18.80 6.58
CA GLY A 74 1.11 -18.90 7.85
C GLY A 74 0.32 -17.62 8.14
N LYS A 75 -0.21 -17.48 9.37
CA LYS A 75 -0.94 -16.26 9.77
C LYS A 75 -0.01 -15.18 10.30
N SER A 76 -0.33 -13.93 9.95
CA SER A 76 0.21 -12.69 10.51
C SER A 76 1.72 -12.52 10.32
N LYS A 77 2.22 -12.91 9.15
CA LYS A 77 3.62 -12.72 8.75
C LYS A 77 3.66 -11.81 7.52
N ASP A 78 3.83 -12.39 6.33
CA ASP A 78 3.78 -11.67 5.07
C ASP A 78 2.34 -11.72 4.55
N MET A 79 1.66 -10.56 4.54
CA MET A 79 0.27 -10.50 4.09
C MET A 79 0.14 -10.54 2.56
N GLY A 80 1.26 -10.41 1.84
CA GLY A 80 1.28 -10.10 0.42
C GLY A 80 1.41 -8.60 0.16
N GLY A 81 1.50 -8.23 -1.11
CA GLY A 81 1.67 -6.86 -1.56
C GLY A 81 1.54 -6.71 -3.08
N MET A 82 1.44 -5.48 -3.56
CA MET A 82 1.61 -5.15 -4.97
C MET A 82 3.09 -4.91 -5.23
N ASN A 83 3.75 -5.90 -5.82
CA ASN A 83 5.17 -5.86 -6.10
C ASN A 83 5.42 -5.44 -7.55
N GLN A 84 6.35 -4.50 -7.74
CA GLN A 84 6.91 -4.26 -9.05
C GLN A 84 7.74 -5.49 -9.46
N LEU A 85 7.47 -6.01 -10.65
CA LEU A 85 8.15 -7.18 -11.20
C LEU A 85 9.52 -6.85 -11.79
N ASP A 86 9.79 -5.57 -12.02
CA ASP A 86 11.06 -5.07 -12.52
C ASP A 86 11.34 -3.64 -12.03
N GLU A 87 12.56 -3.19 -12.30
CA GLU A 87 13.01 -1.82 -12.00
C GLU A 87 12.35 -0.78 -12.93
N THR A 88 11.45 -1.17 -13.85
CA THR A 88 10.85 -0.27 -14.84
C THR A 88 9.52 0.33 -14.41
N VAL A 89 9.00 -0.06 -13.25
CA VAL A 89 7.67 0.28 -12.71
C VAL A 89 6.50 -0.02 -13.66
N GLU A 90 6.76 -0.70 -14.78
CA GLU A 90 5.80 -0.98 -15.86
C GLU A 90 4.96 -2.22 -15.54
N PHE A 91 5.54 -3.20 -14.86
CA PHE A 91 4.91 -4.48 -14.61
C PHE A 91 4.71 -4.72 -13.12
N TRP A 92 3.46 -4.98 -12.75
CA TRP A 92 3.07 -5.23 -11.37
C TRP A 92 2.56 -6.66 -11.22
N GLN A 93 2.92 -7.27 -10.10
CA GLN A 93 2.34 -8.51 -9.61
C GLN A 93 1.60 -8.23 -8.32
N ILE A 94 0.41 -8.82 -8.20
CA ILE A 94 -0.27 -8.89 -6.91
C ILE A 94 0.17 -10.20 -6.26
N ASP A 95 0.83 -10.12 -5.11
CA ASP A 95 1.14 -11.26 -4.26
C ASP A 95 0.16 -11.27 -3.10
N LEU A 96 -0.62 -12.33 -2.87
CA LEU A 96 -1.52 -12.42 -1.73
C LEU A 96 -1.25 -13.67 -0.89
N ASP A 97 -1.12 -13.50 0.43
CA ASP A 97 -1.13 -14.63 1.36
C ASP A 97 -2.57 -15.07 1.62
N THR A 98 -2.90 -16.28 1.17
CA THR A 98 -4.24 -16.86 1.31
C THR A 98 -4.66 -17.17 2.77
N ALA A 99 -3.71 -17.24 3.70
CA ALA A 99 -3.98 -17.43 5.13
C ALA A 99 -4.34 -16.12 5.85
N ASP A 100 -3.84 -14.99 5.36
CA ASP A 100 -4.12 -13.65 5.90
C ASP A 100 -5.24 -12.94 5.12
N MET A 101 -5.35 -13.18 3.82
CA MET A 101 -6.42 -12.67 2.95
C MET A 101 -7.45 -13.74 2.57
N ASN A 102 -8.09 -14.34 3.58
CA ASN A 102 -9.13 -15.33 3.33
C ASN A 102 -10.42 -14.67 2.80
N ILE A 103 -10.57 -14.59 1.47
CA ILE A 103 -11.75 -14.01 0.79
C ILE A 103 -13.08 -14.73 1.11
N PHE A 104 -13.04 -15.93 1.68
CA PHE A 104 -14.24 -16.69 2.06
C PHE A 104 -14.68 -16.45 3.50
N THR A 105 -13.92 -15.66 4.27
CA THR A 105 -14.25 -15.37 5.65
C THR A 105 -15.55 -14.56 5.75
N ARG A 106 -16.30 -14.80 6.83
CA ARG A 106 -17.49 -14.01 7.20
C ARG A 106 -17.25 -13.16 8.45
N ASP A 107 -16.04 -13.19 8.97
CA ASP A 107 -15.64 -12.41 10.12
C ASP A 107 -15.34 -10.98 9.68
N SER A 108 -16.07 -10.02 10.25
CA SER A 108 -15.98 -8.62 9.84
C SER A 108 -14.62 -7.98 10.12
N ILE A 109 -13.86 -8.47 11.10
CA ILE A 109 -12.53 -7.96 11.41
C ILE A 109 -11.56 -8.44 10.33
N GLN A 110 -11.56 -9.73 10.01
CA GLN A 110 -10.73 -10.25 8.92
C GLN A 110 -11.11 -9.64 7.56
N ILE A 111 -12.41 -9.38 7.32
CA ILE A 111 -12.88 -8.67 6.14
C ILE A 111 -12.27 -7.28 6.05
N LEU A 112 -12.32 -6.53 7.14
CA LEU A 112 -11.75 -5.19 7.20
C LEU A 112 -10.23 -5.22 7.02
N ASP A 113 -9.54 -6.19 7.63
CA ASP A 113 -8.09 -6.31 7.54
C ASP A 113 -7.64 -6.57 6.09
N TYR A 114 -8.19 -7.57 5.40
CA TYR A 114 -7.81 -7.80 3.99
C TYR A 114 -8.27 -6.64 3.08
N THR A 115 -9.40 -6.00 3.38
CA THR A 115 -9.90 -4.87 2.58
C THR A 115 -8.96 -3.68 2.71
N HIS A 116 -8.49 -3.39 3.93
CA HIS A 116 -7.49 -2.37 4.19
C HIS A 116 -6.22 -2.65 3.39
N THR A 117 -5.67 -3.86 3.47
CA THR A 117 -4.45 -4.22 2.75
C THR A 117 -4.65 -4.10 1.23
N LEU A 118 -5.73 -4.65 0.65
CA LEU A 118 -5.99 -4.53 -0.79
C LEU A 118 -6.05 -3.07 -1.28
N ILE A 119 -6.68 -2.18 -0.49
CA ILE A 119 -6.78 -0.76 -0.83
C ILE A 119 -5.42 -0.07 -0.69
N HIS A 120 -4.62 -0.43 0.34
CA HIS A 120 -3.27 0.07 0.55
C HIS A 120 -2.35 -0.28 -0.61
N GLU A 121 -2.34 -1.55 -1.00
CA GLU A 121 -1.52 -2.02 -2.12
C GLU A 121 -1.94 -1.37 -3.45
N PHE A 122 -3.25 -1.18 -3.66
CA PHE A 122 -3.73 -0.38 -4.78
C PHE A 122 -3.25 1.09 -4.70
N GLY A 123 -3.09 1.64 -3.51
CA GLY A 123 -2.49 2.94 -3.26
C GLY A 123 -1.06 3.05 -3.79
N HIS A 124 -0.24 2.00 -3.66
CA HIS A 124 1.08 1.94 -4.29
C HIS A 124 0.96 1.93 -5.82
N LEU A 125 0.11 1.06 -6.39
CA LEU A 125 -0.10 1.04 -7.84
C LEU A 125 -0.56 2.41 -8.35
N LEU A 126 -1.47 3.06 -7.63
CA LEU A 126 -2.02 4.37 -7.98
C LEU A 126 -0.95 5.47 -8.01
N THR A 127 0.03 5.40 -7.11
CA THR A 127 0.97 6.50 -6.85
C THR A 127 2.40 6.25 -7.35
N LEU A 128 2.72 5.02 -7.75
CA LEU A 128 4.08 4.62 -8.18
C LEU A 128 4.16 4.03 -9.59
N ASN A 129 3.04 3.92 -10.33
CA ASN A 129 3.09 3.45 -11.72
C ASN A 129 3.83 4.43 -12.66
N THR A 130 4.08 4.01 -13.92
CA THR A 130 4.83 4.80 -14.93
C THR A 130 4.24 6.17 -15.28
N SER A 131 2.99 6.47 -14.92
CA SER A 131 2.44 7.84 -15.07
C SER A 131 2.76 8.77 -13.90
N GLN A 132 3.32 8.23 -12.82
CA GLN A 132 3.64 8.93 -11.59
C GLN A 132 5.15 9.07 -11.37
N ILE A 133 5.95 8.09 -11.81
CA ILE A 133 7.39 8.04 -11.61
C ILE A 133 8.15 8.11 -12.94
N GLU A 134 9.15 8.99 -13.00
CA GLU A 134 10.19 9.02 -14.04
C GLU A 134 11.42 8.27 -13.54
N LEU A 135 11.73 7.13 -14.17
CA LEU A 135 12.84 6.26 -13.79
C LEU A 135 14.19 6.97 -13.84
N THR A 136 15.04 6.72 -12.84
CA THR A 136 16.43 7.21 -12.82
C THR A 136 17.33 6.34 -11.95
N ASP A 137 18.63 6.32 -12.26
CA ASP A 137 19.68 5.69 -11.44
C ASP A 137 20.22 6.64 -10.35
N ASP A 138 19.66 7.84 -10.23
CA ASP A 138 20.12 8.84 -9.28
C ASP A 138 19.98 8.35 -7.84
N ARG A 139 21.03 8.59 -7.05
CA ARG A 139 21.09 8.21 -5.62
C ARG A 139 21.07 9.40 -4.68
N THR A 140 20.93 10.59 -5.22
CA THR A 140 20.92 11.85 -4.48
C THR A 140 19.87 12.72 -5.11
N GLU A 141 18.91 13.14 -4.31
CA GLU A 141 17.79 13.96 -4.76
C GLU A 141 18.28 15.27 -5.37
N ASN A 142 17.75 15.57 -6.55
CA ASN A 142 17.82 16.88 -7.18
C ASN A 142 16.53 17.65 -6.85
N PRO A 143 16.59 18.73 -6.05
CA PRO A 143 15.41 19.51 -5.67
C PRO A 143 14.62 20.07 -6.86
N ASP A 144 15.24 20.20 -8.03
CA ASP A 144 14.59 20.72 -9.24
C ASP A 144 13.77 19.66 -10.00
N GLN A 145 13.91 18.37 -9.66
CA GLN A 145 13.25 17.25 -10.36
C GLN A 145 12.02 16.70 -9.64
N GLY A 146 11.92 16.87 -8.32
CA GLY A 146 10.83 16.34 -7.50
C GLY A 146 11.36 15.44 -6.40
N TYR A 147 10.46 14.76 -5.69
CA TYR A 147 10.81 13.77 -4.69
C TYR A 147 11.44 12.52 -5.34
N LEU A 148 12.57 12.05 -4.81
CA LEU A 148 13.27 10.84 -5.30
C LEU A 148 12.86 9.60 -4.51
N THR A 149 12.20 8.63 -5.18
CA THR A 149 11.91 7.28 -4.66
C THR A 149 13.09 6.33 -4.91
N THR A 150 12.93 5.04 -4.62
CA THR A 150 13.94 4.02 -4.93
C THR A 150 14.07 3.78 -6.44
N GLU A 151 12.98 3.95 -7.18
CA GLU A 151 12.83 3.66 -8.61
C GLU A 151 13.10 4.89 -9.49
N GLY A 152 12.79 6.09 -8.99
CA GLY A 152 13.03 7.31 -9.72
C GLY A 152 12.39 8.56 -9.12
N TYR A 153 12.30 9.63 -9.92
CA TYR A 153 11.67 10.86 -9.47
C TYR A 153 10.16 10.78 -9.61
N ALA A 154 9.45 11.12 -8.54
CA ALA A 154 8.04 11.43 -8.64
C ALA A 154 7.86 12.65 -9.56
N ILE A 155 7.11 12.45 -10.66
CA ILE A 155 6.81 13.51 -11.63
C ILE A 155 6.14 14.67 -10.88
N LYS A 156 6.43 15.92 -11.24
CA LYS A 156 5.99 17.09 -10.47
C LYS A 156 4.48 17.14 -10.22
N GLU A 157 3.70 16.80 -11.23
CA GLU A 157 2.23 16.76 -11.17
C GLU A 157 1.66 15.42 -10.68
N SER A 158 2.52 14.44 -10.34
CA SER A 158 2.10 13.16 -9.78
C SER A 158 1.46 13.32 -8.40
N TYR A 159 0.61 12.37 -8.03
CA TYR A 159 -0.02 12.37 -6.71
C TYR A 159 1.03 12.31 -5.59
N LEU A 160 2.07 11.49 -5.75
CA LEU A 160 3.14 11.37 -4.77
C LEU A 160 3.89 12.68 -4.58
N ASN A 161 4.36 13.32 -5.66
CA ASN A 161 5.12 14.57 -5.53
C ASN A 161 4.27 15.68 -4.89
N LEU A 162 3.02 15.86 -5.36
CA LEU A 162 2.10 16.84 -4.79
C LEU A 162 1.81 16.57 -3.31
N PHE A 163 1.75 15.30 -2.91
CA PHE A 163 1.55 14.91 -1.51
C PHE A 163 2.77 15.20 -0.64
N VAL A 164 3.97 14.88 -1.12
CA VAL A 164 5.24 15.18 -0.43
C VAL A 164 5.38 16.69 -0.24
N GLU A 165 5.17 17.49 -1.28
CA GLU A 165 5.22 18.96 -1.18
C GLU A 165 4.20 19.51 -0.16
N ALA A 166 2.99 18.92 -0.14
CA ALA A 166 1.93 19.35 0.74
C ALA A 166 2.18 19.00 2.21
N PHE A 167 2.73 17.81 2.52
CA PHE A 167 2.71 17.27 3.89
C PHE A 167 4.10 16.94 4.47
N TRP A 168 5.08 16.59 3.63
CA TRP A 168 6.44 16.30 4.06
C TRP A 168 7.30 17.56 4.01
N LYS A 169 6.97 18.52 4.88
CA LYS A 169 7.69 19.81 4.94
C LYS A 169 9.19 19.59 5.16
N PRO A 170 10.06 20.50 4.67
CA PRO A 170 11.51 20.27 4.62
C PRO A 170 12.14 19.80 5.93
N ASN A 171 11.68 20.29 7.08
CA ASN A 171 12.20 19.85 8.38
C ASN A 171 11.82 18.39 8.70
N LEU A 172 10.57 17.99 8.41
CA LEU A 172 10.07 16.64 8.65
C LEU A 172 10.79 15.64 7.73
N LEU A 173 10.87 15.95 6.44
CA LEU A 173 11.55 15.11 5.45
C LEU A 173 13.06 14.98 5.74
N GLN A 174 13.74 16.06 6.10
CA GLN A 174 15.16 16.01 6.48
C GLN A 174 15.42 15.20 7.76
N GLU A 175 14.50 15.24 8.72
CA GLU A 175 14.59 14.43 9.93
C GLU A 175 14.47 12.94 9.58
N TRP A 176 13.44 12.59 8.81
CA TRP A 176 13.24 11.23 8.30
C TRP A 176 14.44 10.73 7.47
N ASP A 177 14.97 11.53 6.55
CA ASP A 177 16.14 11.20 5.72
C ASP A 177 17.36 10.79 6.56
N ARG A 178 17.59 11.50 7.67
CA ARG A 178 18.71 11.21 8.59
C ARG A 178 18.51 9.88 9.32
N ILE A 179 17.25 9.49 9.55
CA ILE A 179 16.89 8.20 10.12
C ILE A 179 17.08 7.11 9.06
N ASN A 180 16.53 7.30 7.87
CA ASN A 180 16.50 6.33 6.78
C ASN A 180 17.92 5.97 6.26
N LYS A 181 18.85 6.93 6.24
CA LYS A 181 20.26 6.68 5.81
C LYS A 181 21.07 5.76 6.74
N LYS A 182 20.49 5.20 7.81
CA LYS A 182 21.19 4.34 8.78
C LYS A 182 21.20 2.88 8.32
N ARG A 183 22.40 2.28 8.29
CA ARG A 183 22.64 0.90 7.83
C ARG A 183 22.09 -0.23 8.73
N ASN A 184 21.71 0.05 9.98
CA ASN A 184 21.27 -1.00 10.92
C ASN A 184 19.75 -1.13 10.91
N LYS A 185 19.22 -2.16 10.22
CA LYS A 185 17.78 -2.40 10.05
C LYS A 185 17.00 -2.46 11.36
N LYS A 186 17.51 -3.15 12.40
CA LYS A 186 16.81 -3.22 13.70
C LYS A 186 16.67 -1.84 14.35
N LYS A 187 17.74 -1.05 14.33
CA LYS A 187 17.71 0.32 14.86
C LYS A 187 16.92 1.29 13.97
N LEU A 188 16.67 0.95 12.71
CA LEU A 188 15.88 1.77 11.80
C LEU A 188 14.41 1.75 12.22
N VAL A 189 13.84 0.55 12.41
CA VAL A 189 12.44 0.38 12.85
C VAL A 189 12.16 1.11 14.17
N ASP A 190 12.99 0.89 15.19
CA ASP A 190 12.82 1.57 16.49
C ASP A 190 12.83 3.10 16.35
N ARG A 191 13.66 3.65 15.44
CA ARG A 191 13.77 5.10 15.21
C ARG A 191 12.62 5.67 14.39
N LEU A 192 12.11 4.93 13.41
CA LEU A 192 10.93 5.34 12.65
C LEU A 192 9.71 5.36 13.57
N TYR A 193 9.64 4.42 14.52
CA TYR A 193 8.62 4.47 15.56
C TYR A 193 8.78 5.66 16.50
N ASP A 194 10.00 5.98 16.97
CA ASP A 194 10.26 7.19 17.76
C ASP A 194 9.87 8.46 16.99
N PHE A 195 10.22 8.53 15.69
CA PHE A 195 9.83 9.61 14.79
C PHE A 195 8.31 9.74 14.67
N TYR A 196 7.59 8.62 14.52
CA TYR A 196 6.13 8.62 14.58
C TYR A 196 5.61 9.18 15.90
N LEU A 197 6.16 8.77 17.06
CA LEU A 197 5.71 9.25 18.36
C LEU A 197 5.86 10.77 18.50
N ASP A 198 6.97 11.32 18.01
CA ASP A 198 7.24 12.77 18.03
C ASP A 198 6.32 13.55 17.08
N HIS A 199 5.87 12.91 15.99
CA HIS A 199 5.05 13.52 14.94
C HIS A 199 3.67 12.85 14.76
N ALA A 200 3.10 12.27 15.81
CA ALA A 200 1.93 11.37 15.71
C ALA A 200 0.64 12.04 15.16
N LYS A 201 0.61 13.37 15.13
CA LYS A 201 -0.50 14.14 14.52
C LYS A 201 -0.41 14.19 13.00
N GLU A 202 0.77 14.00 12.44
CA GLU A 202 1.02 14.07 11.00
C GLU A 202 0.63 12.77 10.29
N PHE A 203 0.71 11.62 10.94
CA PHE A 203 0.54 10.31 10.31
C PHE A 203 -0.78 9.63 10.71
N VAL A 204 -1.41 8.93 9.77
CA VAL A 204 -2.63 8.14 10.04
C VAL A 204 -2.33 6.91 10.89
N THR A 205 -1.14 6.33 10.73
CA THR A 205 -0.62 5.17 11.44
C THR A 205 0.88 5.34 11.72
N ASP A 206 1.46 4.46 12.53
CA ASP A 206 2.90 4.34 12.68
C ASP A 206 3.58 3.85 11.39
N TYR A 207 2.90 3.00 10.64
CA TYR A 207 3.37 2.49 9.34
C TYR A 207 3.50 3.61 8.28
N ALA A 208 2.55 4.54 8.25
CA ALA A 208 2.62 5.74 7.40
C ALA A 208 3.86 6.63 7.68
N ALA A 209 4.55 6.46 8.79
CA ALA A 209 5.77 7.22 9.09
C ALA A 209 7.05 6.54 8.53
N GLU A 210 6.95 5.34 7.97
CA GLU A 210 8.11 4.59 7.47
C GLU A 210 8.75 5.27 6.26
N ASN A 211 7.96 5.81 5.34
CA ASN A 211 8.40 6.64 4.22
C ASN A 211 7.20 7.39 3.59
N PRO A 212 7.44 8.40 2.73
CA PRO A 212 6.38 9.11 2.03
C PRO A 212 5.46 8.24 1.14
N GLU A 213 5.98 7.17 0.56
CA GLU A 213 5.25 6.21 -0.29
C GLU A 213 4.20 5.42 0.50
N GLU A 214 4.55 4.94 1.71
CA GLU A 214 3.61 4.32 2.65
C GLU A 214 2.61 5.34 3.18
N ASP A 215 3.04 6.58 3.45
CA ASP A 215 2.17 7.62 3.98
C ASP A 215 1.03 7.97 3.01
N ILE A 216 1.32 8.10 1.71
CA ILE A 216 0.28 8.37 0.71
C ILE A 216 -0.62 7.15 0.48
N ALA A 217 -0.07 5.93 0.48
CA ALA A 217 -0.84 4.70 0.33
C ALA A 217 -1.79 4.48 1.53
N GLU A 218 -1.30 4.65 2.75
CA GLU A 218 -2.12 4.61 3.96
C GLU A 218 -3.16 5.74 3.95
N SER A 219 -2.77 6.97 3.62
CA SER A 219 -3.70 8.10 3.56
C SER A 219 -4.81 7.88 2.52
N TRP A 220 -4.49 7.22 1.40
CA TRP A 220 -5.46 6.77 0.40
C TRP A 220 -6.43 5.72 1.00
N THR A 221 -5.91 4.72 1.71
CA THR A 221 -6.72 3.71 2.40
C THR A 221 -7.71 4.35 3.38
N PHE A 222 -7.24 5.29 4.20
CA PHE A 222 -8.12 6.03 5.10
C PHE A 222 -9.10 6.94 4.37
N PHE A 223 -8.73 7.53 3.23
CA PHE A 223 -9.67 8.27 2.38
C PHE A 223 -10.81 7.38 1.88
N VAL A 224 -10.51 6.15 1.46
CA VAL A 224 -11.53 5.21 0.99
C VAL A 224 -12.39 4.72 2.16
N LEU A 225 -11.79 4.29 3.26
CA LEU A 225 -12.47 3.65 4.38
C LEU A 225 -13.08 4.60 5.41
N SER A 226 -12.84 5.91 5.30
CA SER A 226 -13.40 6.91 6.22
C SER A 226 -14.36 7.85 5.53
N ASP A 227 -15.29 8.40 6.30
CA ASP A 227 -16.01 9.60 5.88
C ASP A 227 -15.08 10.81 5.87
N LYS A 228 -15.47 11.86 5.15
CA LYS A 228 -14.69 13.09 5.06
C LYS A 228 -14.45 13.67 6.46
N PRO A 229 -13.20 13.80 6.92
CA PRO A 229 -12.94 14.29 8.27
C PRO A 229 -13.44 15.72 8.46
N LEU A 230 -14.14 15.97 9.58
CA LEU A 230 -14.54 17.32 9.99
C LEU A 230 -13.40 18.08 10.67
N LYS A 231 -12.47 17.35 11.31
CA LYS A 231 -11.27 17.89 11.94
C LYS A 231 -10.26 18.34 10.89
N SER A 232 -9.32 19.17 11.31
CA SER A 232 -8.23 19.68 10.47
C SER A 232 -6.87 19.45 11.12
N GLY A 233 -5.83 19.54 10.30
CA GLY A 233 -4.43 19.37 10.69
C GLY A 233 -3.88 17.97 10.39
N GLY A 234 -2.57 17.92 10.08
CA GLY A 234 -1.79 16.72 9.83
C GLY A 234 -2.53 15.65 9.03
N LYS A 235 -2.71 14.47 9.64
CA LYS A 235 -3.36 13.30 9.04
C LYS A 235 -4.76 13.55 8.46
N TYR A 236 -5.52 14.49 9.01
CA TYR A 236 -6.86 14.81 8.49
C TYR A 236 -6.80 15.54 7.15
N GLU A 237 -5.79 16.39 6.94
CA GLU A 237 -5.62 17.08 5.66
C GLU A 237 -5.05 16.14 4.59
N LYS A 238 -4.20 15.16 4.97
CA LYS A 238 -3.77 14.08 4.09
C LYS A 238 -4.94 13.25 3.54
N ILE A 239 -5.93 12.94 4.38
CA ILE A 239 -7.16 12.27 3.91
C ILE A 239 -7.98 13.19 2.99
N LYS A 240 -8.02 14.50 3.28
CA LYS A 240 -8.75 15.46 2.45
C LYS A 240 -8.09 15.73 1.10
N PHE A 241 -6.78 15.53 1.00
CA PHE A 241 -5.97 15.72 -0.21
C PHE A 241 -6.62 15.09 -1.45
N PHE A 242 -7.12 13.86 -1.34
CA PHE A 242 -7.65 13.13 -2.48
C PHE A 242 -8.96 13.70 -3.04
N TYR A 243 -9.70 14.51 -2.28
CA TYR A 243 -10.96 15.13 -2.76
C TYR A 243 -10.73 16.17 -3.87
N GLN A 244 -9.50 16.65 -4.07
CA GLN A 244 -9.20 17.59 -5.15
C GLN A 244 -9.12 16.91 -6.52
N PHE A 245 -9.07 15.58 -6.57
CA PHE A 245 -8.94 14.77 -7.78
C PHE A 245 -10.27 14.04 -8.07
N PRO A 246 -11.08 14.52 -9.04
CA PRO A 246 -12.41 13.96 -9.32
C PRO A 246 -12.40 12.46 -9.64
N GLU A 247 -11.35 11.98 -10.31
CA GLU A 247 -11.11 10.58 -10.63
C GLU A 247 -10.91 9.72 -9.37
N LEU A 248 -10.17 10.20 -8.38
CA LEU A 248 -9.93 9.47 -7.13
C LEU A 248 -11.20 9.42 -6.27
N VAL A 249 -12.05 10.45 -6.34
CA VAL A 249 -13.39 10.42 -5.73
C VAL A 249 -14.27 9.35 -6.37
N LYS A 250 -14.17 9.15 -7.70
CA LYS A 250 -14.89 8.06 -8.40
C LYS A 250 -14.36 6.69 -7.99
N TYR A 251 -13.04 6.52 -7.91
CA TYR A 251 -12.44 5.27 -7.41
C TYR A 251 -12.89 4.94 -6.00
N ARG A 252 -12.87 5.93 -5.09
CA ARG A 252 -13.41 5.75 -3.75
C ARG A 252 -14.88 5.29 -3.76
N ALA A 253 -15.72 5.91 -4.59
CA ALA A 253 -17.13 5.52 -4.69
C ALA A 253 -17.26 4.07 -5.18
N HIS A 254 -16.54 3.72 -6.25
CA HIS A 254 -16.50 2.36 -6.80
C HIS A 254 -16.06 1.32 -5.75
N ILE A 255 -14.95 1.56 -5.05
CA ILE A 255 -14.47 0.63 -4.01
C ILE A 255 -15.51 0.48 -2.90
N ARG A 256 -16.06 1.59 -2.41
CA ARG A 256 -17.06 1.58 -1.32
C ARG A 256 -18.38 0.88 -1.70
N GLU A 257 -18.74 0.87 -2.98
CA GLU A 257 -19.90 0.13 -3.49
C GLU A 257 -19.66 -1.39 -3.55
N ASN A 258 -18.40 -1.83 -3.59
CA ASN A 258 -18.03 -3.24 -3.81
C ASN A 258 -17.39 -3.91 -2.58
N ILE A 259 -17.19 -3.18 -1.48
CA ILE A 259 -16.78 -3.76 -0.19
C ILE A 259 -18.00 -4.00 0.70
N SER A 260 -17.93 -5.07 1.50
CA SER A 260 -19.07 -5.49 2.34
C SER A 260 -19.18 -4.74 3.67
N PHE A 261 -18.13 -4.03 4.08
CA PHE A 261 -18.08 -3.33 5.37
C PHE A 261 -17.25 -2.05 5.28
N ILE A 262 -17.76 -0.98 5.88
CA ILE A 262 -17.06 0.30 6.05
C ILE A 262 -17.15 0.67 7.54
N PRO A 263 -16.02 0.83 8.24
CA PRO A 263 -16.01 1.14 9.66
C PRO A 263 -16.40 2.59 9.96
N ASP A 264 -17.21 2.78 11.01
CA ASP A 264 -17.53 4.10 11.53
C ASP A 264 -16.31 4.74 12.23
N PHE A 265 -16.09 6.03 11.94
CA PHE A 265 -15.00 6.83 12.53
C PHE A 265 -13.62 6.14 12.45
N TYR A 266 -13.30 5.57 11.28
CA TYR A 266 -12.13 4.71 11.12
C TYR A 266 -10.80 5.38 11.51
N VAL A 267 -10.59 6.64 11.10
CA VAL A 267 -9.41 7.44 11.46
C VAL A 267 -9.23 7.57 12.97
N GLU A 268 -10.33 7.67 13.71
CA GLU A 268 -10.32 7.81 15.17
C GLU A 268 -10.13 6.45 15.86
N ASN A 269 -10.78 5.41 15.35
CA ASN A 269 -10.89 4.12 16.04
C ASN A 269 -9.82 3.10 15.62
N PHE A 270 -9.01 3.40 14.60
CA PHE A 270 -8.01 2.48 14.08
C PHE A 270 -7.08 1.98 15.19
N LYS A 271 -7.06 0.65 15.37
CA LYS A 271 -6.27 -0.09 16.37
C LYS A 271 -6.42 0.43 17.83
N GLN A 272 -7.55 1.04 18.18
CA GLN A 272 -7.89 1.37 19.57
C GLN A 272 -8.48 0.18 20.37
N ASN A 273 -8.73 -0.97 19.73
CA ASN A 273 -9.26 -2.19 20.34
C ASN A 273 -8.21 -3.29 20.46
#